data_AF-A0AAD5QDI5-F1
#
_entry.id   AF-A0AAD5QDI5-F1
#
_cell.length_a   1.000
_cell.length_b   1.000
_cell.length_c   1.000
_cell.angle_alpha   90.00
_cell.angle_beta   90.00
_cell.angle_gamma   90.00
#
_symmetry.space_group_name_H-M   'P 1'
#
loop_
_entity.id
_entity.type
_entity.pdbx_description
1 polymer ?
#
loop_
_entity_poly.entity_id
_entity_poly.type
_entity_poly.pdbx_seq_one_letter_code
_entity_poly.pdbx_strand_id
1 'polypeptide(L)'
;MENASPEESPSPSLSTRRQHAFSTLQLQRAADELQDAILSVRRRRSSARFASSSTSLLSSTSSLLSPAPSPLRYAVESSGDQENQANRRNALPASDASASKQPLLRSPLGRRHTLGSASDRRRYDRRLRVEDLKRSPACHSALTERSTHDREAVTAIHIVQEQVEQQARENRASMQQIRDAMAEIDAFVMGFDVDGVRDDESRESEREVTQPVNASAIEKRCQQWLRTLQRWKDNEHARQREREEQYHELTEQLARQATELERWQENDCLHMKTLAAREARRHALEREQAQMHREDWRSARLAHEEMQAQDSARERRDMLALLTQLKQTELRELQWQDAYTHQTQAAVHLEERLLMLQEDCRSWAGRCDVASEKEERPRRSSSACLLSSDCGVSELAHHQQKIELLEAQLLDARQQIRCDHEQFVYEQTKWSVEKKHLSKDVEEIHDVSAKVLKVLLLREKLLKRKERQVQRRLDEVATVAATALAVLDGVTQETAVTLVHLRQVAVATAPGATTNAVQERGSVRRIARQIKRLQLLRGQLGALSSAAGGDADGAANADADTDPDAGGQSPARADGSHDSSAACAAFQLETVDDAVTRTAGWGPPN
;
A
#
# COMPACT_ATOMS: atom_id res chain seq x y z
N MET A 1 -58.31 -59.57 40.19
CA MET A 1 -58.59 -59.06 38.83
C MET A 1 -57.88 -57.75 38.71
N GLU A 2 -57.06 -57.58 37.68
CA GLU A 2 -56.68 -56.34 36.97
C GLU A 2 -55.36 -56.63 36.23
N ASN A 3 -55.37 -56.43 34.91
CA ASN A 3 -54.19 -56.71 34.08
C ASN A 3 -53.41 -55.40 33.92
N ALA A 4 -52.21 -55.34 34.48
CA ALA A 4 -51.29 -54.24 34.20
C ALA A 4 -50.74 -54.37 32.77
N SER A 5 -51.13 -53.46 31.88
CA SER A 5 -50.55 -53.34 30.54
C SER A 5 -49.09 -52.89 30.62
N PRO A 6 -48.19 -53.38 29.75
CA PRO A 6 -46.83 -52.84 29.67
C PRO A 6 -46.86 -51.43 29.06
N GLU A 7 -46.12 -50.49 29.66
CA GLU A 7 -45.92 -49.16 29.08
C GLU A 7 -44.93 -49.24 27.91
N GLU A 8 -45.42 -49.12 26.67
CA GLU A 8 -44.55 -48.96 25.50
C GLU A 8 -43.85 -47.60 25.56
N SER A 9 -42.53 -47.62 25.79
CA SER A 9 -41.73 -46.39 25.83
C SER A 9 -41.76 -45.66 24.48
N PRO A 10 -42.04 -44.35 24.44
CA PRO A 10 -42.22 -43.63 23.19
C PRO A 10 -40.92 -43.64 22.36
N SER A 11 -40.98 -44.25 21.18
CA SER A 11 -39.84 -44.35 20.27
C SER A 11 -39.35 -42.95 19.87
N PRO A 12 -38.03 -42.66 19.94
CA PRO A 12 -37.50 -41.32 19.66
C PRO A 12 -37.80 -40.93 18.21
N SER A 13 -38.33 -39.71 18.04
CA SER A 13 -38.88 -39.27 16.75
C SER A 13 -37.84 -39.32 15.62
N LEU A 14 -38.31 -39.55 14.39
CA LEU A 14 -37.44 -39.52 13.20
C LEU A 14 -36.76 -38.15 13.00
N SER A 15 -37.29 -37.07 13.58
CA SER A 15 -36.63 -35.76 13.62
C SER A 15 -35.41 -35.79 14.54
N THR A 16 -35.59 -36.20 15.79
CA THR A 16 -34.52 -36.32 16.79
C THR A 16 -33.40 -37.25 16.30
N ARG A 17 -33.75 -38.38 15.67
CA ARG A 17 -32.79 -39.33 15.11
C ARG A 17 -31.99 -38.75 13.93
N ARG A 18 -32.58 -37.87 13.12
CA ARG A 18 -31.88 -37.13 12.05
C ARG A 18 -30.99 -36.01 12.61
N GLN A 19 -31.44 -35.29 13.64
CA GLN A 19 -30.65 -34.26 14.31
C GLN A 19 -29.38 -34.84 14.97
N HIS A 20 -29.50 -35.97 15.67
CA HIS A 20 -28.32 -36.68 16.18
C HIS A 20 -27.38 -37.15 15.06
N ALA A 21 -27.91 -37.73 13.97
CA ALA A 21 -27.08 -38.15 12.84
C ALA A 21 -26.31 -36.97 12.18
N PHE A 22 -26.95 -35.81 12.05
CA PHE A 22 -26.32 -34.61 11.52
C PHE A 22 -25.25 -34.04 12.48
N SER A 23 -25.56 -33.97 13.78
CA SER A 23 -24.62 -33.56 14.82
C SER A 23 -23.38 -34.48 14.88
N THR A 24 -23.55 -35.80 14.81
CA THR A 24 -22.43 -36.74 14.75
C THR A 24 -21.57 -36.57 13.50
N LEU A 25 -22.15 -36.24 12.34
CA LEU A 25 -21.39 -35.97 11.12
C LEU A 25 -20.61 -34.64 11.20
N GLN A 26 -21.15 -33.61 11.87
CA GLN A 26 -20.42 -32.38 12.13
C GLN A 26 -19.25 -32.60 13.12
N LEU A 27 -19.47 -33.36 14.20
CA LEU A 27 -18.42 -33.73 15.16
C LEU A 27 -17.33 -34.59 14.53
N GLN A 28 -17.69 -35.56 13.68
CA GLN A 28 -16.77 -36.38 12.90
C GLN A 28 -15.87 -35.49 12.04
N ARG A 29 -16.47 -34.59 11.24
CA ARG A 29 -15.74 -33.67 10.38
C ARG A 29 -14.83 -32.71 11.14
N ALA A 30 -15.30 -32.17 12.27
CA ALA A 30 -14.48 -31.32 13.13
C ALA A 30 -13.27 -32.06 13.70
N ALA A 31 -13.42 -33.35 14.07
CA ALA A 31 -12.32 -34.18 14.51
C ALA A 31 -11.31 -34.48 13.38
N ASP A 32 -11.79 -34.78 12.17
CA ASP A 32 -10.94 -35.00 10.99
C ASP A 32 -10.12 -33.74 10.64
N GLU A 33 -10.76 -32.56 10.61
CA GLU A 33 -10.10 -31.26 10.34
C GLU A 33 -9.05 -30.92 11.43
N LEU A 34 -9.31 -31.25 12.70
CA LEU A 34 -8.37 -31.07 13.82
C LEU A 34 -7.19 -32.07 13.73
N GLN A 35 -7.45 -33.31 13.30
CA GLN A 35 -6.42 -34.32 13.08
C GLN A 35 -5.47 -33.95 11.93
N ASP A 36 -6.00 -33.41 10.83
CA ASP A 36 -5.18 -32.89 9.72
C ASP A 36 -4.37 -31.64 10.13
N ALA A 37 -4.92 -30.76 10.98
CA ALA A 37 -4.16 -29.66 11.56
C ALA A 37 -2.97 -30.15 12.40
N ILE A 38 -3.16 -31.18 13.23
CA ILE A 38 -2.09 -31.81 14.02
C ILE A 38 -1.03 -32.46 13.10
N LEU A 39 -1.45 -33.13 12.03
CA LEU A 39 -0.54 -33.72 11.04
C LEU A 39 0.24 -32.65 10.26
N SER A 40 -0.39 -31.53 9.91
CA SER A 40 0.24 -30.35 9.30
C SER A 40 1.33 -29.75 10.21
N VAL A 41 1.03 -29.56 11.50
CA VAL A 41 2.01 -29.08 12.49
C VAL A 41 3.16 -30.09 12.67
N ARG A 42 2.88 -31.40 12.68
CA ARG A 42 3.93 -32.44 12.69
C ARG A 42 4.82 -32.37 11.44
N ARG A 43 4.25 -32.25 10.23
CA ARG A 43 5.02 -32.09 8.98
C ARG A 43 5.91 -30.84 9.00
N ARG A 44 5.38 -29.70 9.46
CA ARG A 44 6.15 -28.45 9.61
C ARG A 44 7.33 -28.65 10.59
N ARG A 45 7.11 -29.33 11.73
CA ARG A 45 8.18 -29.66 12.70
C ARG A 45 9.23 -30.64 12.17
N SER A 46 8.87 -31.61 11.32
CA SER A 46 9.86 -32.49 10.66
C SER A 46 10.68 -31.75 9.60
N SER A 47 10.05 -30.92 8.76
CA SER A 47 10.77 -30.14 7.74
C SER A 47 11.73 -29.13 8.36
N ALA A 48 11.35 -28.49 9.48
CA ALA A 48 12.23 -27.59 10.22
C ALA A 48 13.51 -28.27 10.74
N ARG A 49 13.45 -29.55 11.14
CA ARG A 49 14.62 -30.34 11.57
C ARG A 49 15.56 -30.75 10.43
N PHE A 50 15.02 -30.99 9.23
CA PHE A 50 15.85 -31.24 8.04
C PHE A 50 16.53 -29.95 7.54
N ALA A 51 15.80 -28.83 7.52
CA ALA A 51 16.33 -27.54 7.09
C ALA A 51 17.50 -27.05 7.96
N SER A 52 17.51 -27.33 9.26
CA SER A 52 18.60 -26.98 10.18
C SER A 52 19.79 -27.95 10.16
N SER A 53 19.73 -29.04 9.38
CA SER A 53 20.82 -30.03 9.26
C SER A 53 21.59 -29.97 7.94
N SER A 54 21.21 -29.07 7.02
CA SER A 54 21.65 -29.11 5.60
C SER A 54 22.39 -27.85 5.12
N THR A 55 22.86 -26.99 6.03
CA THR A 55 23.48 -25.69 5.71
C THR A 55 24.98 -25.63 6.02
N SER A 56 25.70 -26.73 5.79
CA SER A 56 27.16 -26.76 5.80
C SER A 56 27.72 -27.57 4.63
N LEU A 57 28.90 -27.15 4.14
CA LEU A 57 29.69 -27.71 3.03
C LEU A 57 29.22 -27.36 1.60
N LEU A 58 30.19 -27.39 0.67
CA LEU A 58 30.18 -26.86 -0.73
C LEU A 58 30.12 -25.33 -0.84
N SER A 59 30.98 -24.62 -1.59
CA SER A 59 32.26 -24.97 -2.24
C SER A 59 33.01 -23.64 -2.47
N SER A 60 34.10 -23.33 -1.75
CA SER A 60 35.50 -23.66 -2.07
C SER A 60 36.07 -23.00 -3.33
N THR A 61 37.07 -22.13 -3.13
CA THR A 61 37.99 -21.59 -4.16
C THR A 61 39.35 -22.29 -4.09
N SER A 62 40.05 -22.38 -5.23
CA SER A 62 41.28 -23.18 -5.36
C SER A 62 42.57 -22.37 -5.08
N SER A 63 43.54 -22.96 -4.36
CA SER A 63 44.90 -23.23 -4.88
C SER A 63 45.91 -23.79 -3.85
N LEU A 64 46.53 -24.92 -4.20
CA LEU A 64 47.96 -25.27 -4.03
C LEU A 64 48.64 -25.16 -2.64
N LEU A 65 48.77 -26.28 -1.92
CA LEU A 65 50.03 -27.08 -1.79
C LEU A 65 49.83 -28.32 -0.87
N SER A 66 50.87 -29.15 -0.70
CA SER A 66 50.85 -30.53 -0.14
C SER A 66 52.14 -30.81 0.67
N PRO A 67 52.33 -31.94 1.40
CA PRO A 67 51.40 -33.02 1.86
C PRO A 67 51.59 -33.38 3.38
N ALA A 68 51.27 -34.64 3.76
CA ALA A 68 51.71 -35.44 4.93
C ALA A 68 50.71 -35.62 6.12
N PRO A 69 50.69 -36.77 6.84
CA PRO A 69 49.40 -37.41 7.17
C PRO A 69 49.17 -37.99 8.59
N SER A 70 47.88 -38.22 8.92
CA SER A 70 47.36 -39.29 9.83
C SER A 70 47.61 -39.15 11.36
N PRO A 71 46.92 -39.93 12.23
CA PRO A 71 45.49 -40.30 12.22
C PRO A 71 44.78 -40.25 13.62
N LEU A 72 43.47 -40.54 13.64
CA LEU A 72 42.67 -41.14 14.75
C LEU A 72 42.62 -40.48 16.15
N ARG A 73 41.39 -40.25 16.66
CA ARG A 73 40.89 -40.90 17.91
C ARG A 73 39.36 -40.78 18.11
N TYR A 74 38.82 -41.68 18.92
CA TYR A 74 37.42 -41.77 19.39
C TYR A 74 37.28 -41.25 20.83
N ALA A 75 36.13 -40.63 21.14
CA ALA A 75 35.43 -40.50 22.44
C ALA A 75 34.23 -39.54 22.19
N VAL A 76 32.94 -39.79 22.43
CA VAL A 76 32.20 -40.77 23.27
C VAL A 76 32.32 -40.52 24.77
N GLU A 77 31.20 -40.67 25.48
CA GLU A 77 30.97 -40.46 26.92
C GLU A 77 30.92 -38.99 27.42
N SER A 78 30.24 -38.67 28.53
CA SER A 78 29.01 -39.24 29.16
C SER A 78 28.59 -38.31 30.32
N SER A 79 27.34 -38.41 30.78
CA SER A 79 26.78 -37.70 31.95
C SER A 79 26.80 -36.15 31.90
N GLY A 80 26.03 -35.46 32.74
CA GLY A 80 25.00 -35.98 33.64
C GLY A 80 24.54 -34.95 34.67
N ASP A 81 23.56 -35.40 35.46
CA ASP A 81 23.10 -34.85 36.74
C ASP A 81 22.39 -33.49 36.76
N GLN A 82 21.50 -33.37 37.74
CA GLN A 82 20.49 -32.32 37.90
C GLN A 82 20.81 -31.47 39.14
N GLU A 83 19.85 -30.65 39.56
CA GLU A 83 19.62 -30.25 40.96
C GLU A 83 20.67 -29.28 41.56
N ASN A 84 20.31 -28.02 41.81
CA ASN A 84 19.59 -27.70 43.04
C ASN A 84 18.84 -26.37 43.00
N GLN A 85 17.77 -26.26 43.79
CA GLN A 85 17.12 -24.99 44.15
C GLN A 85 17.54 -24.56 45.56
N ALA A 86 17.91 -23.30 45.77
CA ALA A 86 17.82 -22.68 47.11
C ALA A 86 17.74 -21.15 47.07
N ASN A 87 16.74 -20.62 47.76
CA ASN A 87 16.52 -19.20 48.06
C ASN A 87 17.75 -18.40 48.55
N ARG A 88 17.76 -17.09 48.25
CA ARG A 88 17.88 -16.06 49.31
C ARG A 88 17.22 -14.74 48.91
N ARG A 89 16.87 -13.94 49.93
CA ARG A 89 15.98 -12.77 49.88
C ARG A 89 16.74 -11.45 50.11
N ASN A 90 16.13 -10.36 49.65
CA ASN A 90 16.20 -8.97 50.15
C ASN A 90 17.57 -8.26 50.21
N ALA A 91 17.76 -7.26 49.33
CA ALA A 91 18.47 -6.01 49.66
C ALA A 91 18.05 -4.85 48.73
N LEU A 92 17.31 -3.90 49.29
CA LEU A 92 17.15 -2.49 48.88
C LEU A 92 17.44 -1.66 50.16
N PRO A 93 17.84 -0.37 50.12
CA PRO A 93 17.25 0.66 49.26
C PRO A 93 18.21 1.79 48.79
N ALA A 94 17.61 2.87 48.26
CA ALA A 94 18.09 4.27 48.27
C ALA A 94 19.30 4.66 47.36
N SER A 95 19.47 5.93 46.93
CA SER A 95 18.50 7.00 46.61
C SER A 95 19.20 8.16 45.85
N ASP A 96 18.40 9.06 45.25
CA ASP A 96 18.70 10.48 44.96
C ASP A 96 19.77 10.92 43.92
N ALA A 97 19.76 12.25 43.68
CA ALA A 97 20.83 13.12 43.14
C ALA A 97 21.04 13.25 41.60
N SER A 98 20.00 13.74 40.92
CA SER A 98 19.99 15.04 40.22
C SER A 98 21.29 15.68 39.66
N ALA A 99 21.26 15.93 38.34
CA ALA A 99 21.62 17.20 37.65
C ALA A 99 23.10 17.60 37.35
N SER A 100 23.21 18.63 36.49
CA SER A 100 24.41 19.31 35.92
C SER A 100 25.38 18.44 35.08
N LYS A 101 25.43 18.50 33.74
CA LYS A 101 25.76 19.60 32.79
C LYS A 101 27.24 20.07 32.79
N GLN A 102 27.77 20.25 31.57
CA GLN A 102 29.11 20.76 31.18
C GLN A 102 30.26 19.75 31.49
N PRO A 103 31.27 19.59 30.59
CA PRO A 103 32.10 20.70 30.11
C PRO A 103 32.46 20.76 28.60
N LEU A 104 32.78 21.98 28.17
CA LEU A 104 33.85 22.39 27.24
C LEU A 104 33.94 21.81 25.81
N LEU A 105 33.60 22.68 24.85
CA LEU A 105 34.47 23.13 23.75
C LEU A 105 35.64 22.22 23.31
N ARG A 106 35.48 21.54 22.16
CA ARG A 106 36.58 21.40 21.16
C ARG A 106 36.09 21.00 19.77
N SER A 107 36.06 21.97 18.86
CA SER A 107 36.35 21.69 17.44
C SER A 107 37.87 21.42 17.32
N PRO A 108 38.30 20.53 16.42
CA PRO A 108 38.83 21.06 15.16
C PRO A 108 38.60 20.19 13.91
N LEU A 109 38.63 20.87 12.76
CA LEU A 109 39.19 20.43 11.47
C LEU A 109 38.91 19.00 10.96
N GLY A 110 38.01 18.95 9.97
CA GLY A 110 38.40 18.49 8.62
C GLY A 110 38.88 17.05 8.45
N ARG A 111 37.93 16.10 8.36
CA ARG A 111 38.14 14.85 7.62
C ARG A 111 37.18 14.78 6.43
N ARG A 112 37.73 14.66 5.21
CA ARG A 112 36.97 14.26 4.02
C ARG A 112 36.46 12.83 4.25
N HIS A 113 35.17 12.67 4.48
CA HIS A 113 34.54 11.35 4.39
C HIS A 113 34.49 10.94 2.92
N THR A 114 35.34 9.99 2.53
CA THR A 114 35.18 9.24 1.28
C THR A 114 33.81 8.58 1.25
N LEU A 115 33.23 8.49 0.06
CA LEU A 115 31.85 8.03 -0.16
C LEU A 115 31.58 6.67 0.50
N GLY A 116 30.80 6.67 1.58
CA GLY A 116 30.34 5.45 2.23
C GLY A 116 29.51 4.61 1.26
N SER A 117 29.79 3.31 1.20
CA SER A 117 29.16 2.39 0.24
C SER A 117 27.63 2.42 0.35
N ALA A 118 26.95 2.31 -0.80
CA ALA A 118 25.49 2.31 -0.88
C ALA A 118 24.81 1.19 -0.06
N SER A 119 25.58 0.18 0.39
CA SER A 119 25.14 -0.86 1.32
C SER A 119 24.86 -0.34 2.74
N ASP A 120 25.63 0.62 3.27
CA ASP A 120 25.48 1.07 4.66
C ASP A 120 24.33 2.07 4.83
N ARG A 121 24.06 2.90 3.81
CA ARG A 121 22.83 3.72 3.78
C ARG A 121 21.57 2.84 3.91
N ARG A 122 21.54 1.68 3.26
CA ARG A 122 20.45 0.69 3.38
C ARG A 122 20.37 0.04 4.77
N ARG A 123 21.47 -0.02 5.53
CA ARG A 123 21.46 -0.52 6.92
C ARG A 123 20.89 0.51 7.90
N TYR A 124 21.16 1.80 7.70
CA TYR A 124 20.56 2.88 8.50
C TYR A 124 19.07 3.06 8.21
N ASP A 125 18.66 3.13 6.92
CA ASP A 125 17.23 3.20 6.53
C ASP A 125 16.40 2.04 7.12
N ARG A 126 17.00 0.85 7.24
CA ARG A 126 16.32 -0.34 7.80
C ARG A 126 16.28 -0.34 9.34
N ARG A 127 17.09 0.49 10.02
CA ARG A 127 16.99 0.70 11.47
C ARG A 127 15.95 1.77 11.83
N LEU A 128 15.95 2.93 11.16
CA LEU A 128 14.94 3.97 11.45
C LEU A 128 13.51 3.43 11.30
N ARG A 129 13.19 2.74 10.19
CA ARG A 129 11.86 2.16 10.00
C ARG A 129 11.44 1.16 11.09
N VAL A 130 12.39 0.51 11.78
CA VAL A 130 12.10 -0.43 12.88
C VAL A 130 11.90 0.29 14.21
N GLU A 131 12.30 1.56 14.34
CA GLU A 131 12.01 2.40 15.49
C GLU A 131 10.77 3.27 15.27
N ASP A 132 10.52 3.75 14.04
CA ASP A 132 9.30 4.46 13.66
C ASP A 132 8.06 3.55 13.81
N LEU A 133 8.16 2.28 13.38
CA LEU A 133 7.09 1.28 13.58
C LEU A 133 6.82 0.96 15.06
N LYS A 134 7.76 1.23 15.98
CA LYS A 134 7.57 1.06 17.43
C LYS A 134 6.90 2.25 18.11
N ARG A 135 6.62 3.34 17.38
CA ARG A 135 5.95 4.55 17.89
C ARG A 135 4.53 4.76 17.36
N SER A 136 3.99 3.80 16.61
CA SER A 136 2.59 3.83 16.14
C SER A 136 1.62 3.37 17.25
N PRO A 137 0.78 4.25 17.83
CA PRO A 137 -0.12 3.86 18.92
C PRO A 137 -1.21 2.88 18.48
N ALA A 138 -1.59 2.89 17.19
CA ALA A 138 -2.57 1.96 16.63
C ALA A 138 -2.17 0.49 16.82
N CYS A 139 -0.87 0.18 16.75
CA CYS A 139 -0.35 -1.18 16.95
C CYS A 139 -0.42 -1.65 18.42
N HIS A 140 -0.64 -0.74 19.38
CA HIS A 140 -0.86 -1.06 20.79
C HIS A 140 -2.34 -1.18 21.16
N SER A 141 -3.26 -0.76 20.28
CA SER A 141 -4.65 -1.20 20.29
C SER A 141 -4.85 -2.55 19.57
N ALA A 142 -3.75 -3.22 19.17
CA ALA A 142 -3.79 -4.32 18.19
C ALA A 142 -3.05 -5.64 18.55
N LEU A 143 -2.76 -5.95 19.83
CA LEU A 143 -1.98 -7.13 20.29
C LEU A 143 -2.41 -7.90 21.57
N THR A 144 -3.31 -7.40 22.44
CA THR A 144 -3.77 -8.08 23.68
C THR A 144 -5.27 -8.44 23.89
N GLU A 145 -6.25 -8.17 23.00
CA GLU A 145 -7.61 -8.76 22.94
C GLU A 145 -7.51 -10.23 22.55
N ARG A 146 -6.59 -10.56 21.64
CA ARG A 146 -6.18 -11.95 21.48
C ARG A 146 -5.66 -12.48 22.81
N SER A 147 -4.94 -11.69 23.61
CA SER A 147 -4.57 -12.10 24.97
C SER A 147 -5.72 -12.10 25.99
N THR A 148 -6.87 -11.43 25.78
CA THR A 148 -8.06 -11.64 26.63
C THR A 148 -8.79 -12.90 26.20
N HIS A 149 -9.03 -13.14 24.92
CA HIS A 149 -9.62 -14.40 24.45
C HIS A 149 -8.74 -15.62 24.74
N ASP A 150 -7.40 -15.52 24.62
CA ASP A 150 -6.47 -16.57 25.05
C ASP A 150 -6.53 -16.79 26.57
N ARG A 151 -6.69 -15.73 27.38
CA ARG A 151 -6.87 -15.84 28.84
C ARG A 151 -8.22 -16.43 29.22
N GLU A 152 -9.30 -16.01 28.56
CA GLU A 152 -10.67 -16.50 28.74
C GLU A 152 -10.76 -17.98 28.36
N ALA A 153 -10.11 -18.39 27.27
CA ALA A 153 -9.98 -19.80 26.90
C ALA A 153 -9.18 -20.60 27.96
N VAL A 154 -8.07 -20.05 28.47
CA VAL A 154 -7.29 -20.70 29.54
C VAL A 154 -8.08 -20.80 30.86
N THR A 155 -8.85 -19.78 31.25
CA THR A 155 -9.70 -19.85 32.45
C THR A 155 -10.87 -20.81 32.25
N ALA A 156 -11.49 -20.85 31.07
CA ALA A 156 -12.53 -21.83 30.75
C ALA A 156 -11.99 -23.28 30.82
N ILE A 157 -10.79 -23.53 30.28
CA ILE A 157 -10.12 -24.83 30.40
C ILE A 157 -9.85 -25.19 31.87
N HIS A 158 -9.41 -24.23 32.70
CA HIS A 158 -9.21 -24.46 34.13
C HIS A 158 -10.51 -24.79 34.87
N ILE A 159 -11.60 -24.07 34.60
CA ILE A 159 -12.92 -24.32 35.21
C ILE A 159 -13.43 -25.71 34.81
N VAL A 160 -13.31 -26.11 33.54
CA VAL A 160 -13.69 -27.45 33.08
C VAL A 160 -12.81 -28.54 33.72
N GLN A 161 -11.50 -28.33 33.85
CA GLN A 161 -10.63 -29.28 34.57
C GLN A 161 -11.04 -29.40 36.04
N GLU A 162 -11.31 -28.29 36.72
CA GLU A 162 -11.70 -28.27 38.13
C GLU A 162 -13.05 -28.96 38.36
N GLN A 163 -14.02 -28.78 37.47
CA GLN A 163 -15.29 -29.52 37.45
C GLN A 163 -15.08 -31.03 37.24
N VAL A 164 -14.24 -31.43 36.29
CA VAL A 164 -13.91 -32.85 36.04
C VAL A 164 -13.18 -33.48 37.22
N GLU A 165 -12.25 -32.76 37.85
CA GLU A 165 -11.58 -33.21 39.08
C GLU A 165 -12.56 -33.34 40.25
N GLN A 166 -13.48 -32.38 40.42
CA GLN A 166 -14.49 -32.43 41.47
C GLN A 166 -15.44 -33.61 41.26
N GLN A 167 -15.95 -33.82 40.05
CA GLN A 167 -16.75 -34.99 39.69
C GLN A 167 -15.98 -36.31 39.91
N ALA A 168 -14.67 -36.33 39.63
CA ALA A 168 -13.82 -37.49 39.90
C ALA A 168 -13.60 -37.73 41.42
N ARG A 169 -13.56 -36.69 42.25
CA ARG A 169 -13.52 -36.81 43.73
C ARG A 169 -14.84 -37.36 44.26
N GLU A 170 -15.97 -36.83 43.79
CA GLU A 170 -17.31 -37.29 44.16
C GLU A 170 -17.59 -38.72 43.73
N ASN A 171 -17.20 -39.10 42.51
CA ASN A 171 -17.30 -40.48 42.02
C ASN A 171 -16.42 -41.46 42.81
N ARG A 172 -15.26 -41.02 43.33
CA ARG A 172 -14.45 -41.85 44.24
C ARG A 172 -15.12 -41.99 45.61
N ALA A 173 -15.73 -40.92 46.13
CA ALA A 173 -16.44 -40.94 47.40
C ALA A 173 -17.70 -41.83 47.35
N SER A 174 -18.49 -41.75 46.27
CA SER A 174 -19.66 -42.61 46.08
C SER A 174 -19.26 -44.08 45.86
N MET A 175 -18.25 -44.35 45.03
CA MET A 175 -17.72 -45.71 44.87
C MET A 175 -17.13 -46.28 46.16
N GLN A 176 -16.55 -45.45 47.04
CA GLN A 176 -16.10 -45.92 48.35
C GLN A 176 -17.27 -46.21 49.28
N GLN A 177 -18.29 -45.34 49.35
CA GLN A 177 -19.52 -45.63 50.12
C GLN A 177 -20.23 -46.90 49.65
N ILE A 178 -20.21 -47.22 48.34
CA ILE A 178 -20.70 -48.49 47.80
C ILE A 178 -19.84 -49.67 48.29
N ARG A 179 -18.50 -49.57 48.26
CA ARG A 179 -17.61 -50.62 48.79
C ARG A 179 -17.79 -50.83 50.29
N ASP A 180 -17.92 -49.75 51.06
CA ASP A 180 -18.09 -49.81 52.51
C ASP A 180 -19.42 -50.48 52.86
N ALA A 181 -20.50 -50.17 52.12
CA ALA A 181 -21.79 -50.84 52.25
C ALA A 181 -21.75 -52.31 51.78
N MET A 182 -21.02 -52.63 50.70
CA MET A 182 -20.81 -54.01 50.27
C MET A 182 -20.01 -54.80 51.32
N ALA A 183 -18.95 -54.24 51.88
CA ALA A 183 -18.20 -54.87 52.97
C ALA A 183 -19.03 -55.02 54.25
N GLU A 184 -19.97 -54.10 54.53
CA GLU A 184 -20.95 -54.26 55.61
C GLU A 184 -21.90 -55.44 55.36
N ILE A 185 -22.33 -55.64 54.10
CA ILE A 185 -23.15 -56.79 53.67
C ILE A 185 -22.34 -58.08 53.74
N ASP A 186 -21.13 -58.12 53.17
CA ASP A 186 -20.28 -59.30 53.12
C ASP A 186 -19.87 -59.75 54.52
N ALA A 187 -19.47 -58.83 55.40
CA ALA A 187 -19.16 -59.15 56.81
C ALA A 187 -20.40 -59.61 57.59
N PHE A 188 -21.60 -59.16 57.22
CA PHE A 188 -22.85 -59.65 57.78
C PHE A 188 -23.20 -61.05 57.27
N VAL A 189 -23.01 -61.34 55.97
CA VAL A 189 -23.26 -62.66 55.35
C VAL A 189 -22.26 -63.71 55.82
N MET A 190 -20.96 -63.41 55.78
CA MET A 190 -19.90 -64.31 56.27
C MET A 190 -20.04 -64.62 57.77
N GLY A 191 -20.75 -63.77 58.52
CA GLY A 191 -21.11 -64.02 59.93
C GLY A 191 -22.12 -65.15 60.14
N PHE A 192 -22.75 -65.69 59.09
CA PHE A 192 -23.63 -66.87 59.16
C PHE A 192 -22.95 -68.19 58.75
N ASP A 193 -21.87 -68.16 57.97
CA ASP A 193 -21.24 -69.36 57.39
C ASP A 193 -20.29 -70.12 58.36
N VAL A 194 -20.17 -69.67 59.62
CA VAL A 194 -19.15 -70.18 60.56
C VAL A 194 -19.54 -71.48 61.30
N ASP A 195 -20.82 -71.87 61.30
CA ASP A 195 -21.27 -73.18 61.84
C ASP A 195 -21.03 -74.35 60.84
N GLY A 196 -20.40 -74.10 59.69
CA GLY A 196 -20.22 -75.04 58.57
C GLY A 196 -18.91 -75.83 58.56
N VAL A 197 -18.85 -76.93 59.32
CA VAL A 197 -17.82 -77.99 59.24
C VAL A 197 -16.38 -77.52 59.52
N ARG A 198 -15.99 -77.63 60.80
CA ARG A 198 -14.61 -77.96 61.18
C ARG A 198 -14.66 -79.24 62.01
N ASP A 199 -13.85 -80.24 61.64
CA ASP A 199 -13.90 -81.57 62.24
C ASP A 199 -13.54 -81.56 63.75
N ASP A 200 -13.93 -82.64 64.44
CA ASP A 200 -13.88 -82.79 65.90
C ASP A 200 -12.44 -82.76 66.48
N GLU A 201 -12.35 -82.85 67.82
CA GLU A 201 -11.08 -82.89 68.60
C GLU A 201 -10.37 -81.55 68.89
N SER A 202 -11.11 -80.48 69.24
CA SER A 202 -10.61 -79.39 70.12
C SER A 202 -11.72 -78.68 70.91
N ARG A 203 -12.67 -79.44 71.48
CA ARG A 203 -13.66 -78.91 72.43
C ARG A 203 -13.02 -78.60 73.79
N GLU A 204 -13.05 -77.34 74.23
CA GLU A 204 -13.53 -76.92 75.57
C GLU A 204 -13.44 -75.40 75.87
N SER A 205 -12.95 -74.55 74.95
CA SER A 205 -12.78 -73.09 75.21
C SER A 205 -13.58 -72.14 74.30
N GLU A 206 -14.60 -72.63 73.60
CA GLU A 206 -15.53 -71.81 72.81
C GLU A 206 -16.95 -71.91 73.37
N ARG A 207 -17.23 -71.15 74.45
CA ARG A 207 -18.55 -71.07 75.11
C ARG A 207 -18.89 -69.67 75.62
N GLU A 208 -18.68 -68.65 74.81
CA GLU A 208 -19.42 -67.39 74.92
C GLU A 208 -19.46 -66.67 73.56
N VAL A 209 -20.46 -65.80 73.36
CA VAL A 209 -20.68 -64.98 72.14
C VAL A 209 -21.13 -65.74 70.87
N THR A 210 -21.92 -66.80 70.99
CA THR A 210 -22.87 -67.21 69.93
C THR A 210 -24.28 -66.69 70.27
N GLN A 211 -24.50 -65.37 70.17
CA GLN A 211 -25.86 -64.83 70.26
C GLN A 211 -26.63 -65.19 68.98
N PRO A 212 -27.81 -65.82 69.05
CA PRO A 212 -28.59 -66.14 67.86
C PRO A 212 -29.00 -64.84 67.15
N VAL A 213 -28.71 -64.75 65.85
CA VAL A 213 -28.93 -63.51 65.08
C VAL A 213 -30.43 -63.19 65.03
N ASN A 214 -30.83 -62.22 65.85
CA ASN A 214 -32.23 -61.86 66.03
C ASN A 214 -32.80 -61.30 64.72
N ALA A 215 -33.84 -61.94 64.17
CA ALA A 215 -34.48 -61.52 62.93
C ALA A 215 -34.92 -60.04 62.91
N SER A 216 -35.29 -59.47 64.06
CA SER A 216 -35.61 -58.03 64.18
C SER A 216 -34.41 -57.11 63.92
N ALA A 217 -33.17 -57.57 64.21
CA ALA A 217 -31.96 -56.82 63.87
C ALA A 217 -31.66 -56.87 62.37
N ILE A 218 -31.88 -58.02 61.73
CA ILE A 218 -31.77 -58.18 60.27
C ILE A 218 -32.77 -57.25 59.57
N GLU A 219 -34.04 -57.32 59.96
CA GLU A 219 -35.11 -56.49 59.37
C GLU A 219 -34.80 -54.99 59.51
N LYS A 220 -34.34 -54.54 60.68
CA LYS A 220 -33.91 -53.15 60.91
C LYS A 220 -32.76 -52.73 59.99
N ARG A 221 -31.78 -53.60 59.75
CA ARG A 221 -30.65 -53.32 58.84
C ARG A 221 -31.10 -53.27 57.38
N CYS A 222 -31.97 -54.19 56.95
CA CYS A 222 -32.59 -54.13 55.62
C CYS A 222 -33.43 -52.86 55.43
N GLN A 223 -34.23 -52.46 56.42
CA GLN A 223 -34.97 -51.19 56.38
C GLN A 223 -34.02 -49.97 56.36
N GLN A 224 -32.88 -50.03 57.04
CA GLN A 224 -31.86 -48.98 56.99
C GLN A 224 -31.21 -48.88 55.60
N TRP A 225 -30.80 -49.99 55.00
CA TRP A 225 -30.26 -50.02 53.64
C TRP A 225 -31.28 -49.53 52.60
N LEU A 226 -32.56 -49.92 52.70
CA LEU A 226 -33.63 -49.40 51.85
C LEU A 226 -33.78 -47.87 51.96
N ARG A 227 -33.70 -47.30 53.16
CA ARG A 227 -33.72 -45.83 53.37
C ARG A 227 -32.49 -45.15 52.78
N THR A 228 -31.31 -45.78 52.85
CA THR A 228 -30.08 -45.27 52.23
C THR A 228 -30.18 -45.30 50.70
N LEU A 229 -30.65 -46.40 50.11
CA LEU A 229 -30.86 -46.53 48.67
C LEU A 229 -31.91 -45.54 48.13
N GLN A 230 -33.00 -45.33 48.88
CA GLN A 230 -34.01 -44.33 48.53
C GLN A 230 -33.42 -42.91 48.55
N ARG A 231 -32.69 -42.53 49.61
CA ARG A 231 -31.97 -41.24 49.67
C ARG A 231 -30.97 -41.07 48.53
N TRP A 232 -30.26 -42.13 48.14
CA TRP A 232 -29.36 -42.11 46.98
C TRP A 232 -30.10 -41.84 45.67
N LYS A 233 -31.24 -42.51 45.46
CA LYS A 233 -32.12 -42.27 44.30
C LYS A 233 -32.65 -40.83 44.28
N ASP A 234 -33.13 -40.33 45.42
CA ASP A 234 -33.66 -38.97 45.55
C ASP A 234 -32.58 -37.91 45.30
N ASN A 235 -31.36 -38.13 45.81
CA ASN A 235 -30.20 -37.27 45.57
C ASN A 235 -29.77 -37.27 44.09
N GLU A 236 -29.80 -38.41 43.41
CA GLU A 236 -29.45 -38.46 41.98
C GLU A 236 -30.54 -37.82 41.10
N HIS A 237 -31.82 -37.93 41.48
CA HIS A 237 -32.91 -37.15 40.88
C HIS A 237 -32.86 -35.65 41.22
N ALA A 238 -32.18 -35.23 42.29
CA ALA A 238 -31.89 -33.81 42.55
C ALA A 238 -30.76 -33.32 41.64
N ARG A 239 -29.60 -33.99 41.65
CA ARG A 239 -28.47 -33.72 40.74
C ARG A 239 -28.87 -33.70 39.27
N GLN A 240 -29.76 -34.59 38.86
CA GLN A 240 -30.20 -34.64 37.46
C GLN A 240 -30.99 -33.39 37.06
N ARG A 241 -31.82 -32.84 37.96
CA ARG A 241 -32.49 -31.55 37.75
C ARG A 241 -31.50 -30.39 37.79
N GLU A 242 -30.55 -30.38 38.72
CA GLU A 242 -29.47 -29.38 38.76
C GLU A 242 -28.66 -29.35 37.45
N ARG A 243 -28.37 -30.52 36.85
CA ARG A 243 -27.71 -30.62 35.51
C ARG A 243 -28.61 -30.09 34.38
N GLU A 244 -29.90 -30.38 34.42
CA GLU A 244 -30.87 -29.92 33.41
C GLU A 244 -31.10 -28.40 33.50
N GLU A 245 -31.16 -27.84 34.70
CA GLU A 245 -31.21 -26.41 34.98
C GLU A 245 -29.92 -25.71 34.50
N GLN A 246 -28.74 -26.23 34.86
CA GLN A 246 -27.44 -25.71 34.39
C GLN A 246 -27.31 -25.77 32.87
N TYR A 247 -27.78 -26.86 32.23
CA TYR A 247 -27.81 -26.96 30.77
C TYR A 247 -28.76 -25.92 30.16
N HIS A 248 -29.93 -25.69 30.76
CA HIS A 248 -30.87 -24.70 30.28
C HIS A 248 -30.30 -23.27 30.40
N GLU A 249 -29.71 -22.90 31.55
CA GLU A 249 -29.01 -21.63 31.74
C GLU A 249 -27.89 -21.43 30.70
N LEU A 250 -27.09 -22.46 30.43
CA LEU A 250 -26.04 -22.40 29.41
C LEU A 250 -26.61 -22.22 28.00
N THR A 251 -27.72 -22.89 27.65
CA THR A 251 -28.39 -22.66 26.36
C THR A 251 -28.97 -21.25 26.23
N GLU A 252 -29.50 -20.66 27.32
CA GLU A 252 -29.93 -19.26 27.30
C GLU A 252 -28.76 -18.29 27.15
N GLN A 253 -27.64 -18.52 27.84
CA GLN A 253 -26.44 -17.68 27.72
C GLN A 253 -25.89 -17.71 26.28
N LEU A 254 -25.80 -18.88 25.67
CA LEU A 254 -25.39 -19.03 24.27
C LEU A 254 -26.37 -18.38 23.29
N ALA A 255 -27.69 -18.47 23.54
CA ALA A 255 -28.69 -17.79 22.74
C ALA A 255 -28.58 -16.26 22.83
N ARG A 256 -28.36 -15.71 24.04
CA ARG A 256 -28.13 -14.27 24.25
C ARG A 256 -26.87 -13.81 23.49
N GLN A 257 -25.75 -14.52 23.65
CA GLN A 257 -24.50 -14.23 22.94
C GLN A 257 -24.66 -14.30 21.41
N ALA A 258 -25.43 -15.24 20.88
CA ALA A 258 -25.74 -15.31 19.45
C ALA A 258 -26.46 -14.03 18.98
N THR A 259 -27.50 -13.58 19.68
CA THR A 259 -28.22 -12.33 19.31
C THR A 259 -27.36 -11.07 19.47
N GLU A 260 -26.37 -11.07 20.36
CA GLU A 260 -25.40 -9.96 20.48
C GLU A 260 -24.40 -9.97 19.33
N LEU A 261 -23.93 -11.13 18.89
CA LEU A 261 -23.08 -11.27 17.70
C LEU A 261 -23.82 -10.91 16.40
N GLU A 262 -25.09 -11.27 16.26
CA GLU A 262 -25.94 -10.85 15.13
C GLU A 262 -26.07 -9.33 15.08
N ARG A 263 -26.43 -8.68 16.20
CA ARG A 263 -26.49 -7.22 16.30
C ARG A 263 -25.14 -6.56 16.01
N TRP A 264 -24.03 -7.16 16.43
CA TRP A 264 -22.70 -6.64 16.13
C TRP A 264 -22.39 -6.71 14.62
N GLN A 265 -22.70 -7.82 13.97
CA GLN A 265 -22.58 -7.98 12.50
C GLN A 265 -23.50 -7.02 11.72
N GLU A 266 -24.71 -6.75 12.19
CA GLU A 266 -25.60 -5.74 11.60
C GLU A 266 -25.00 -4.33 11.71
N ASN A 267 -24.47 -3.97 12.88
CA ASN A 267 -23.83 -2.68 13.10
C ASN A 267 -22.55 -2.50 12.27
N ASP A 268 -21.71 -3.54 12.15
CA ASP A 268 -20.53 -3.54 11.28
C ASP A 268 -20.91 -3.45 9.80
N CYS A 269 -21.96 -4.15 9.37
CA CYS A 269 -22.51 -4.05 8.02
C CYS A 269 -23.00 -2.62 7.72
N LEU A 270 -23.67 -1.97 8.68
CA LEU A 270 -24.06 -0.56 8.58
C LEU A 270 -22.84 0.36 8.58
N HIS A 271 -21.85 0.12 9.44
CA HIS A 271 -20.62 0.91 9.49
C HIS A 271 -19.90 0.89 8.13
N MET A 272 -19.66 -0.30 7.58
CA MET A 272 -19.03 -0.48 6.26
C MET A 272 -19.84 0.19 5.13
N LYS A 273 -21.19 0.13 5.18
CA LYS A 273 -22.04 0.90 4.25
C LYS A 273 -21.84 2.41 4.39
N THR A 274 -21.71 2.95 5.60
CA THR A 274 -21.43 4.39 5.80
C THR A 274 -20.02 4.80 5.37
N LEU A 275 -19.01 3.92 5.52
CA LEU A 275 -17.66 4.15 4.99
C LEU A 275 -17.66 4.18 3.47
N ALA A 276 -18.23 3.16 2.81
CA ALA A 276 -18.36 3.12 1.36
C ALA A 276 -19.13 4.32 0.79
N ALA A 277 -20.17 4.79 1.48
CA ALA A 277 -20.90 6.01 1.11
C ALA A 277 -20.06 7.30 1.26
N ARG A 278 -19.17 7.38 2.25
CA ARG A 278 -18.22 8.49 2.41
C ARG A 278 -17.14 8.47 1.31
N GLU A 279 -16.61 7.30 0.99
CA GLU A 279 -15.62 7.13 -0.09
C GLU A 279 -16.22 7.43 -1.47
N ALA A 280 -17.46 6.99 -1.74
CA ALA A 280 -18.18 7.33 -2.96
C ALA A 280 -18.39 8.85 -3.11
N ARG A 281 -18.74 9.56 -2.03
CA ARG A 281 -18.85 11.03 -2.02
C ARG A 281 -17.50 11.70 -2.27
N ARG A 282 -16.42 11.21 -1.63
CA ARG A 282 -15.06 11.69 -1.86
C ARG A 282 -14.65 11.56 -3.34
N HIS A 283 -14.90 10.40 -3.95
CA HIS A 283 -14.61 10.18 -5.36
C HIS A 283 -15.53 10.95 -6.33
N ALA A 284 -16.69 11.44 -5.89
CA ALA A 284 -17.48 12.40 -6.67
C ALA A 284 -16.81 13.78 -6.67
N LEU A 285 -16.46 14.31 -5.50
CA LEU A 285 -15.76 15.60 -5.35
C LEU A 285 -14.40 15.61 -6.08
N GLU A 286 -13.64 14.51 -6.00
CA GLU A 286 -12.36 14.36 -6.73
C GLU A 286 -12.56 14.36 -8.27
N ARG A 287 -13.73 13.96 -8.78
CA ARG A 287 -14.06 14.05 -10.22
C ARG A 287 -14.49 15.45 -10.62
N GLU A 288 -15.30 16.12 -9.79
CA GLU A 288 -15.75 17.50 -10.01
C GLU A 288 -14.55 18.47 -10.02
N GLN A 289 -13.63 18.35 -9.06
CA GLN A 289 -12.35 19.08 -9.06
C GLN A 289 -11.51 18.77 -10.31
N ALA A 290 -11.47 17.50 -10.75
CA ALA A 290 -10.78 17.11 -11.97
C ALA A 290 -11.50 17.54 -13.27
N GLN A 291 -12.77 17.96 -13.22
CA GLN A 291 -13.48 18.59 -14.33
C GLN A 291 -13.20 20.09 -14.35
N MET A 292 -13.36 20.78 -13.21
CA MET A 292 -12.99 22.19 -13.00
C MET A 292 -11.58 22.48 -13.55
N HIS A 293 -10.55 21.75 -13.09
CA HIS A 293 -9.18 21.94 -13.56
C HIS A 293 -8.95 21.65 -15.05
N ARG A 294 -9.81 20.86 -15.71
CA ARG A 294 -9.75 20.68 -17.17
C ARG A 294 -10.39 21.86 -17.91
N GLU A 295 -11.39 22.49 -17.32
CA GLU A 295 -12.09 23.65 -17.86
C GLU A 295 -11.29 24.94 -17.63
N ASP A 296 -10.65 25.08 -16.46
CA ASP A 296 -9.59 26.07 -16.19
C ASP A 296 -8.49 25.97 -17.25
N TRP A 297 -7.94 24.76 -17.45
CA TRP A 297 -6.82 24.54 -18.37
C TRP A 297 -7.22 24.76 -19.85
N ARG A 298 -8.45 24.39 -20.23
CA ARG A 298 -9.01 24.73 -21.56
C ARG A 298 -9.15 26.24 -21.73
N SER A 299 -9.65 26.94 -20.72
CA SER A 299 -9.88 28.39 -20.78
C SER A 299 -8.55 29.15 -20.86
N ALA A 300 -7.56 28.78 -20.02
CA ALA A 300 -6.21 29.31 -20.08
C ALA A 300 -5.52 29.03 -21.42
N ARG A 301 -5.74 27.84 -22.00
CA ARG A 301 -5.23 27.49 -23.33
C ARG A 301 -5.88 28.33 -24.44
N LEU A 302 -7.21 28.49 -24.44
CA LEU A 302 -7.92 29.31 -25.42
C LEU A 302 -7.50 30.78 -25.35
N ALA A 303 -7.35 31.34 -24.14
CA ALA A 303 -6.80 32.68 -23.95
C ALA A 303 -5.36 32.82 -24.48
N HIS A 304 -4.53 31.79 -24.34
CA HIS A 304 -3.17 31.79 -24.89
C HIS A 304 -3.16 31.68 -26.43
N GLU A 305 -4.03 30.85 -27.02
CA GLU A 305 -4.21 30.74 -28.47
C GLU A 305 -4.78 32.03 -29.07
N GLU A 306 -5.69 32.72 -28.39
CA GLU A 306 -6.16 34.05 -28.78
C GLU A 306 -5.04 35.10 -28.69
N MET A 307 -4.27 35.14 -27.60
CA MET A 307 -3.14 36.05 -27.44
C MET A 307 -2.10 35.87 -28.56
N GLN A 308 -1.73 34.62 -28.89
CA GLN A 308 -0.85 34.33 -30.04
C GLN A 308 -1.44 34.81 -31.37
N ALA A 309 -2.76 34.71 -31.57
CA ALA A 309 -3.43 35.21 -32.76
C ALA A 309 -3.43 36.75 -32.82
N GLN A 310 -3.60 37.43 -31.69
CA GLN A 310 -3.50 38.89 -31.58
C GLN A 310 -2.08 39.38 -31.87
N ASP A 311 -1.05 38.73 -31.32
CA ASP A 311 0.35 39.07 -31.58
C ASP A 311 0.75 38.79 -33.03
N SER A 312 0.34 37.64 -33.59
CA SER A 312 0.48 37.34 -35.03
C SER A 312 -0.20 38.40 -35.92
N ALA A 313 -1.28 39.03 -35.45
CA ALA A 313 -1.96 40.10 -36.15
C ALA A 313 -1.27 41.47 -35.97
N ARG A 314 -0.57 41.70 -34.86
CA ARG A 314 0.33 42.86 -34.66
C ARG A 314 1.53 42.77 -35.59
N GLU A 315 2.27 41.66 -35.57
CA GLU A 315 3.44 41.43 -36.45
C GLU A 315 3.11 41.65 -37.94
N ARG A 316 1.94 41.20 -38.40
CA ARG A 316 1.48 41.42 -39.78
C ARG A 316 1.19 42.90 -40.08
N ARG A 317 0.63 43.66 -39.14
CA ARG A 317 0.41 45.11 -39.28
C ARG A 317 1.72 45.86 -39.31
N ASP A 318 2.66 45.49 -38.44
CA ASP A 318 3.98 46.13 -38.35
C ASP A 318 4.83 45.83 -39.59
N MET A 319 4.76 44.61 -40.13
CA MET A 319 5.35 44.26 -41.42
C MET A 319 4.76 45.10 -42.57
N LEU A 320 3.44 45.28 -42.62
CA LEU A 320 2.79 46.12 -43.64
C LEU A 320 3.13 47.61 -43.48
N ALA A 321 3.30 48.09 -42.25
CA ALA A 321 3.79 49.44 -41.96
C ALA A 321 5.23 49.64 -42.43
N LEU A 322 6.13 48.68 -42.19
CA LEU A 322 7.51 48.70 -42.69
C LEU A 322 7.57 48.64 -44.23
N LEU A 323 6.76 47.80 -44.87
CA LEU A 323 6.67 47.72 -46.34
C LEU A 323 6.14 49.01 -46.96
N THR A 324 5.16 49.67 -46.34
CA THR A 324 4.65 50.97 -46.83
C THR A 324 5.63 52.11 -46.56
N GLN A 325 6.37 52.12 -45.44
CA GLN A 325 7.47 53.06 -45.23
C GLN A 325 8.58 52.88 -46.29
N LEU A 326 8.97 51.63 -46.57
CA LEU A 326 9.99 51.30 -47.57
C LEU A 326 9.57 51.76 -48.98
N LYS A 327 8.30 51.56 -49.36
CA LYS A 327 7.76 52.10 -50.62
C LYS A 327 7.65 53.62 -50.65
N GLN A 328 7.42 54.28 -49.52
CA GLN A 328 7.53 55.75 -49.44
C GLN A 328 8.99 56.24 -49.59
N THR A 329 9.99 55.52 -49.10
CA THR A 329 11.40 55.90 -49.30
C THR A 329 11.85 55.70 -50.74
N GLU A 330 11.47 54.60 -51.39
CA GLU A 330 11.72 54.41 -52.84
C GLU A 330 11.10 55.54 -53.68
N LEU A 331 9.85 55.91 -53.38
CA LEU A 331 9.16 56.97 -54.12
C LEU A 331 9.80 58.35 -53.90
N ARG A 332 10.29 58.65 -52.68
CA ARG A 332 11.07 59.87 -52.41
C ARG A 332 12.41 59.85 -53.15
N GLU A 333 13.10 58.71 -53.23
CA GLU A 333 14.35 58.60 -53.96
C GLU A 333 14.16 58.91 -55.45
N LEU A 334 13.12 58.33 -56.07
CA LEU A 334 12.75 58.63 -57.46
C LEU A 334 12.42 60.12 -57.67
N GLN A 335 11.73 60.76 -56.74
CA GLN A 335 11.46 62.20 -56.79
C GLN A 335 12.75 63.06 -56.69
N TRP A 336 13.72 62.64 -55.88
CA TRP A 336 15.02 63.30 -55.80
C TRP A 336 15.87 63.10 -57.06
N GLN A 337 15.84 61.90 -57.65
CA GLN A 337 16.51 61.61 -58.92
C GLN A 337 15.92 62.46 -60.06
N ASP A 338 14.60 62.53 -60.17
CA ASP A 338 13.88 63.34 -61.18
C ASP A 338 14.24 64.84 -61.04
N ALA A 339 14.09 65.40 -59.83
CA ALA A 339 14.46 66.78 -59.53
C ALA A 339 15.95 67.08 -59.81
N TYR A 340 16.86 66.14 -59.52
CA TYR A 340 18.27 66.27 -59.85
C TYR A 340 18.51 66.26 -61.37
N THR A 341 17.86 65.38 -62.14
CA THR A 341 18.01 65.40 -63.61
C THR A 341 17.51 66.72 -64.19
N HIS A 342 16.37 67.24 -63.75
CA HIS A 342 15.89 68.57 -64.15
C HIS A 342 16.85 69.70 -63.74
N GLN A 343 17.47 69.64 -62.56
CA GLN A 343 18.48 70.62 -62.15
C GLN A 343 19.74 70.54 -63.04
N THR A 344 20.22 69.35 -63.41
CA THR A 344 21.37 69.21 -64.32
C THR A 344 21.06 69.69 -65.73
N GLN A 345 19.86 69.42 -66.27
CA GLN A 345 19.41 69.97 -67.56
C GLN A 345 19.35 71.50 -67.53
N ALA A 346 18.80 72.09 -66.47
CA ALA A 346 18.76 73.54 -66.29
C ALA A 346 20.17 74.16 -66.15
N ALA A 347 21.11 73.46 -65.51
CA ALA A 347 22.51 73.88 -65.41
C ALA A 347 23.21 73.85 -66.79
N VAL A 348 23.02 72.79 -67.58
CA VAL A 348 23.55 72.69 -68.95
C VAL A 348 22.99 73.81 -69.83
N HIS A 349 21.68 74.08 -69.81
CA HIS A 349 21.10 75.18 -70.58
C HIS A 349 21.56 76.58 -70.11
N LEU A 350 21.92 76.74 -68.83
CA LEU A 350 22.56 77.96 -68.34
C LEU A 350 24.03 78.06 -68.79
N GLU A 351 24.76 76.95 -68.85
CA GLU A 351 26.13 76.89 -69.37
C GLU A 351 26.17 77.18 -70.88
N GLU A 352 25.32 76.56 -71.69
CA GLU A 352 25.10 76.87 -73.11
C GLU A 352 24.82 78.37 -73.32
N ARG A 353 23.93 78.94 -72.49
CA ARG A 353 23.59 80.37 -72.55
C ARG A 353 24.73 81.28 -72.10
N LEU A 354 25.53 80.87 -71.11
CA LEU A 354 26.73 81.60 -70.66
C LEU A 354 27.85 81.53 -71.70
N LEU A 355 27.99 80.43 -72.44
CA LEU A 355 28.93 80.31 -73.56
C LEU A 355 28.53 81.25 -74.70
N MET A 356 27.26 81.26 -75.12
CA MET A 356 26.76 82.23 -76.11
C MET A 356 26.99 83.68 -75.65
N LEU A 357 26.70 84.00 -74.39
CA LEU A 357 26.96 85.34 -73.83
C LEU A 357 28.47 85.67 -73.75
N GLN A 358 29.34 84.68 -73.53
CA GLN A 358 30.79 84.89 -73.59
C GLN A 358 31.29 85.12 -75.02
N GLU A 359 30.70 84.49 -76.03
CA GLU A 359 30.99 84.76 -77.44
C GLU A 359 30.50 86.15 -77.86
N ASP A 360 29.27 86.52 -77.47
CA ASP A 360 28.75 87.88 -77.62
C ASP A 360 29.66 88.91 -76.95
N CYS A 361 30.04 88.69 -75.68
CA CYS A 361 30.94 89.57 -74.94
C CYS A 361 32.37 89.61 -75.51
N ARG A 362 32.90 88.53 -76.09
CA ARG A 362 34.17 88.55 -76.83
C ARG A 362 34.06 89.35 -78.12
N SER A 363 32.95 89.20 -78.85
CA SER A 363 32.67 90.03 -80.03
C SER A 363 32.52 91.51 -79.67
N TRP A 364 31.99 91.81 -78.48
CA TRP A 364 31.90 93.17 -77.92
C TRP A 364 33.22 93.70 -77.37
N ALA A 365 34.06 92.88 -76.73
CA ALA A 365 35.40 93.28 -76.29
C ALA A 365 36.27 93.67 -77.50
N GLY A 366 36.23 92.87 -78.58
CA GLY A 366 36.83 93.24 -79.87
C GLY A 366 36.24 94.51 -80.53
N ARG A 367 35.18 95.10 -79.97
CA ARG A 367 34.64 96.44 -80.32
C ARG A 367 34.88 97.50 -79.23
N CYS A 368 35.23 97.13 -78.01
CA CYS A 368 35.34 98.02 -76.83
C CYS A 368 36.76 98.15 -76.25
N ASP A 369 37.70 97.28 -76.59
CA ASP A 369 39.15 97.52 -76.39
C ASP A 369 39.65 98.71 -77.25
N VAL A 370 38.80 99.21 -78.15
CA VAL A 370 38.94 100.46 -78.90
C VAL A 370 38.57 101.70 -78.05
N ALA A 371 38.02 101.54 -76.84
CA ALA A 371 37.18 102.56 -76.20
C ALA A 371 37.30 102.80 -74.67
N SER A 372 38.19 102.13 -73.90
CA SER A 372 38.19 102.26 -72.43
C SER A 372 39.55 102.42 -71.73
N GLU A 373 39.86 103.66 -71.32
CA GLU A 373 40.91 104.02 -70.34
C GLU A 373 40.32 105.10 -69.37
N LYS A 374 40.23 104.91 -68.00
CA LYS A 374 40.21 105.90 -66.83
C LYS A 374 39.37 105.59 -65.50
N GLU A 375 39.99 105.64 -64.27
CA GLU A 375 39.62 106.23 -62.88
C GLU A 375 38.84 105.49 -61.64
N GLU A 376 38.87 105.95 -60.30
CA GLU A 376 38.64 105.17 -58.96
C GLU A 376 38.24 105.82 -57.46
N ARG A 377 37.71 105.06 -56.37
CA ARG A 377 37.89 104.98 -54.75
C ARG A 377 37.00 105.55 -53.44
N PRO A 378 37.01 105.01 -52.10
CA PRO A 378 36.07 105.22 -50.83
C PRO A 378 36.52 105.23 -49.21
N ARG A 379 35.65 105.26 -48.06
CA ARG A 379 35.97 105.30 -46.48
C ARG A 379 35.00 104.84 -45.19
N ARG A 380 35.03 105.33 -43.85
CA ARG A 380 34.58 104.75 -42.41
C ARG A 380 34.25 105.74 -41.12
N SER A 381 33.93 105.57 -39.74
CA SER A 381 33.22 104.71 -38.61
C SER A 381 33.34 105.13 -36.99
N SER A 382 32.47 104.85 -35.91
CA SER A 382 32.64 105.10 -34.33
C SER A 382 31.52 104.69 -33.16
N SER A 383 31.73 104.57 -31.75
CA SER A 383 30.72 104.40 -30.52
C SER A 383 31.14 104.12 -28.93
N ALA A 384 30.41 104.47 -27.75
CA ALA A 384 30.50 103.94 -26.25
C ALA A 384 29.65 104.56 -24.95
N CYS A 385 29.37 103.93 -23.70
CA CYS A 385 28.87 104.50 -22.29
C CYS A 385 28.61 103.56 -20.93
N LEU A 386 28.36 104.02 -19.61
CA LEU A 386 28.05 103.33 -18.20
C LEU A 386 27.59 104.26 -16.91
N LEU A 387 27.23 104.05 -15.55
CA LEU A 387 26.69 103.08 -14.42
C LEU A 387 26.29 103.75 -12.93
N SER A 388 25.71 103.09 -11.81
CA SER A 388 25.37 103.62 -10.36
C SER A 388 24.90 102.64 -9.11
N SER A 389 24.63 103.03 -7.78
CA SER A 389 24.22 102.18 -6.50
C SER A 389 23.81 102.82 -5.02
N ASP A 390 23.02 102.20 -4.04
CA ASP A 390 22.80 102.44 -2.49
C ASP A 390 21.78 101.46 -1.67
N CYS A 391 22.11 100.25 -1.13
CA CYS A 391 21.05 99.26 -0.66
C CYS A 391 21.16 98.42 0.66
N GLY A 392 22.27 98.41 1.41
CA GLY A 392 22.69 97.22 2.18
C GLY A 392 21.95 96.74 3.46
N VAL A 393 21.12 97.53 4.16
CA VAL A 393 20.58 97.09 5.48
C VAL A 393 19.37 96.14 5.36
N SER A 394 18.54 96.33 4.34
CA SER A 394 17.39 95.44 4.05
C SER A 394 17.84 94.02 3.71
N GLU A 395 18.99 93.92 3.02
CA GLU A 395 19.61 92.68 2.59
C GLU A 395 19.99 91.78 3.78
N LEU A 396 20.50 92.34 4.87
CA LEU A 396 20.87 91.57 6.07
C LEU A 396 19.66 90.90 6.74
N ALA A 397 18.54 91.62 6.88
CA ALA A 397 17.31 91.07 7.45
C ALA A 397 16.72 89.97 6.56
N HIS A 398 16.75 90.15 5.24
CA HIS A 398 16.36 89.13 4.27
C HIS A 398 17.28 87.89 4.34
N HIS A 399 18.59 88.06 4.56
CA HIS A 399 19.52 86.95 4.76
C HIS A 399 19.21 86.14 6.03
N GLN A 400 18.88 86.79 7.15
CA GLN A 400 18.51 86.09 8.38
C GLN A 400 17.23 85.24 8.19
N GLN A 401 16.17 85.82 7.62
CA GLN A 401 14.94 85.09 7.31
C GLN A 401 15.20 83.90 6.36
N LYS A 402 16.14 84.05 5.41
CA LYS A 402 16.54 82.98 4.49
C LYS A 402 17.30 81.85 5.19
N ILE A 403 18.10 82.14 6.22
CA ILE A 403 18.77 81.11 7.02
C ILE A 403 17.72 80.27 7.77
N GLU A 404 16.80 80.91 8.49
CA GLU A 404 15.74 80.23 9.24
C GLU A 404 14.86 79.33 8.35
N LEU A 405 14.53 79.79 7.13
CA LEU A 405 13.80 78.98 6.14
C LEU A 405 14.61 77.75 5.67
N LEU A 406 15.92 77.90 5.46
CA LEU A 406 16.80 76.80 5.05
C LEU A 406 17.03 75.79 6.19
N GLU A 407 17.10 76.25 7.44
CA GLU A 407 17.18 75.38 8.61
C GLU A 407 15.90 74.55 8.81
N ALA A 408 14.72 75.17 8.62
CA ALA A 408 13.45 74.45 8.62
C ALA A 408 13.39 73.37 7.52
N GLN A 409 13.71 73.74 6.27
CA GLN A 409 13.78 72.79 5.14
C GLN A 409 14.77 71.64 5.38
N LEU A 410 15.89 71.91 6.06
CA LEU A 410 16.89 70.91 6.42
C LEU A 410 16.42 69.96 7.53
N LEU A 411 15.61 70.45 8.48
CA LEU A 411 14.94 69.62 9.49
C LEU A 411 13.86 68.73 8.86
N ASP A 412 13.02 69.27 7.98
CA ASP A 412 12.01 68.50 7.24
C ASP A 412 12.66 67.40 6.39
N ALA A 413 13.71 67.73 5.64
CA ALA A 413 14.46 66.77 4.84
C ALA A 413 15.11 65.66 5.70
N ARG A 414 15.64 66.00 6.89
CA ARG A 414 16.15 65.00 7.85
C ARG A 414 15.04 64.08 8.37
N GLN A 415 13.85 64.60 8.64
CA GLN A 415 12.72 63.79 9.08
C GLN A 415 12.20 62.88 7.96
N GLN A 416 12.16 63.36 6.71
CA GLN A 416 11.82 62.51 5.56
C GLN A 416 12.83 61.38 5.36
N ILE A 417 14.13 61.67 5.34
CA ILE A 417 15.20 60.66 5.23
C ILE A 417 15.09 59.61 6.36
N ARG A 418 14.67 60.02 7.56
CA ARG A 418 14.42 59.10 8.66
C ARG A 418 13.20 58.20 8.38
N CYS A 419 12.08 58.76 7.94
CA CYS A 419 10.90 57.97 7.55
C CYS A 419 11.23 56.97 6.43
N ASP A 420 11.96 57.41 5.39
CA ASP A 420 12.39 56.57 4.27
C ASP A 420 13.29 55.42 4.75
N HIS A 421 14.17 55.67 5.72
CA HIS A 421 15.03 54.63 6.31
C HIS A 421 14.22 53.63 7.17
N GLU A 422 13.28 54.12 7.99
CA GLU A 422 12.41 53.25 8.78
C GLU A 422 11.51 52.37 7.88
N GLN A 423 11.01 52.92 6.75
CA GLN A 423 10.31 52.14 5.72
C GLN A 423 11.24 51.13 5.03
N PHE A 424 12.46 51.51 4.63
CA PHE A 424 13.41 50.60 4.00
C PHE A 424 13.75 49.40 4.90
N VAL A 425 13.92 49.61 6.21
CA VAL A 425 14.15 48.53 7.19
C VAL A 425 12.90 47.64 7.35
N TYR A 426 11.71 48.22 7.36
CA TYR A 426 10.45 47.44 7.35
C TYR A 426 10.32 46.58 6.10
N GLU A 427 10.57 47.13 4.90
CA GLU A 427 10.53 46.38 3.66
C GLU A 427 11.62 45.28 3.62
N GLN A 428 12.86 45.60 3.99
CA GLN A 428 13.95 44.62 4.02
C GLN A 428 13.63 43.45 4.97
N THR A 429 13.04 43.73 6.13
CA THR A 429 12.63 42.67 7.08
C THR A 429 11.45 41.86 6.55
N LYS A 430 10.43 42.49 5.94
CA LYS A 430 9.32 41.83 5.24
C LYS A 430 9.81 40.88 4.14
N TRP A 431 10.62 41.37 3.19
CA TRP A 431 11.24 40.56 2.14
C TRP A 431 12.04 39.38 2.70
N SER A 432 12.70 39.57 3.86
CA SER A 432 13.45 38.48 4.53
C SER A 432 12.56 37.40 5.15
N VAL A 433 11.29 37.70 5.47
CA VAL A 433 10.30 36.76 6.01
C VAL A 433 9.57 36.07 4.86
N GLU A 434 9.14 36.82 3.84
CA GLU A 434 8.52 36.26 2.63
C GLU A 434 9.45 35.28 1.93
N LYS A 435 10.75 35.61 1.80
CA LYS A 435 11.76 34.69 1.26
C LYS A 435 11.91 33.40 2.11
N LYS A 436 11.73 33.46 3.43
CA LYS A 436 11.76 32.27 4.31
C LYS A 436 10.48 31.43 4.20
N HIS A 437 9.34 32.04 3.92
CA HIS A 437 8.09 31.32 3.63
C HIS A 437 8.23 30.60 2.29
N LEU A 438 8.54 31.33 1.22
CA LEU A 438 8.71 30.77 -0.12
C LEU A 438 9.80 29.68 -0.20
N SER A 439 10.86 29.76 0.61
CA SER A 439 11.84 28.67 0.72
C SER A 439 11.20 27.39 1.24
N LYS A 440 10.40 27.46 2.32
CA LYS A 440 9.68 26.29 2.87
C LYS A 440 8.67 25.74 1.88
N ASP A 441 7.95 26.60 1.18
CA ASP A 441 6.93 26.18 0.21
C ASP A 441 7.59 25.45 -0.97
N VAL A 442 8.73 25.95 -1.45
CA VAL A 442 9.57 25.28 -2.47
C VAL A 442 10.19 23.99 -1.94
N GLU A 443 10.63 23.95 -0.68
CA GLU A 443 11.13 22.73 -0.02
C GLU A 443 10.01 21.67 0.10
N GLU A 444 8.79 22.04 0.47
CA GLU A 444 7.63 21.14 0.53
C GLU A 444 7.22 20.65 -0.87
N ILE A 445 7.16 21.53 -1.87
CA ILE A 445 6.94 21.15 -3.27
C ILE A 445 8.02 20.18 -3.75
N HIS A 446 9.29 20.41 -3.38
CA HIS A 446 10.37 19.48 -3.71
C HIS A 446 10.16 18.12 -3.04
N ASP A 447 9.81 18.10 -1.76
CA ASP A 447 9.58 16.89 -0.97
C ASP A 447 8.36 16.08 -1.48
N VAL A 448 7.29 16.76 -1.90
CA VAL A 448 6.13 16.17 -2.60
C VAL A 448 6.54 15.64 -3.98
N SER A 449 7.32 16.39 -4.76
CA SER A 449 7.80 15.94 -6.07
C SER A 449 8.68 14.68 -5.96
N ALA A 450 9.51 14.58 -4.92
CA ALA A 450 10.33 13.42 -4.63
C ALA A 450 9.48 12.20 -4.21
N LYS A 451 8.41 12.41 -3.42
CA LYS A 451 7.41 11.38 -3.08
C LYS A 451 6.68 10.88 -4.33
N VAL A 452 6.23 11.77 -5.21
CA VAL A 452 5.57 11.43 -6.49
C VAL A 452 6.52 10.68 -7.43
N LEU A 453 7.75 11.17 -7.64
CA LEU A 453 8.76 10.52 -8.47
C LEU A 453 9.08 9.09 -7.97
N LYS A 454 9.18 8.91 -6.66
CA LYS A 454 9.37 7.59 -6.03
C LYS A 454 8.20 6.63 -6.30
N VAL A 455 6.96 7.11 -6.28
CA VAL A 455 5.76 6.32 -6.66
C VAL A 455 5.77 5.98 -8.16
N LEU A 456 6.10 6.93 -9.03
CA LEU A 456 6.22 6.70 -10.47
C LEU A 456 7.30 5.65 -10.80
N LEU A 457 8.48 5.74 -10.19
CA LEU A 457 9.57 4.76 -10.35
C LEU A 457 9.21 3.37 -9.79
N LEU A 458 8.31 3.28 -8.81
CA LEU A 458 7.76 1.98 -8.35
C LEU A 458 6.75 1.42 -9.36
N ARG A 459 5.83 2.26 -9.86
CA ARG A 459 4.86 1.89 -10.91
C ARG A 459 5.57 1.41 -12.18
N GLU A 460 6.60 2.12 -12.62
CA GLU A 460 7.44 1.75 -13.77
C GLU A 460 8.10 0.37 -13.58
N LYS A 461 8.66 0.09 -12.39
CA LYS A 461 9.26 -1.21 -12.07
C LYS A 461 8.23 -2.34 -12.03
N LEU A 462 7.01 -2.09 -11.57
CA LEU A 462 5.92 -3.05 -11.60
C LEU A 462 5.44 -3.32 -13.03
N LEU A 463 5.32 -2.28 -13.87
CA LEU A 463 5.01 -2.42 -15.30
C LEU A 463 6.10 -3.22 -16.02
N LYS A 464 7.38 -2.89 -15.84
CA LYS A 464 8.52 -3.65 -16.39
C LYS A 464 8.63 -5.09 -15.85
N ARG A 465 8.02 -5.40 -14.69
CA ARG A 465 7.88 -6.79 -14.20
C ARG A 465 6.76 -7.53 -14.96
N LYS A 466 5.60 -6.89 -15.16
CA LYS A 466 4.48 -7.46 -15.92
C LYS A 466 4.83 -7.64 -17.41
N GLU A 467 5.49 -6.66 -18.02
CA GLU A 467 6.01 -6.71 -19.40
C GLU A 467 6.90 -7.96 -19.61
N ARG A 468 7.88 -8.20 -18.73
CA ARG A 468 8.75 -9.39 -18.78
C ARG A 468 7.99 -10.71 -18.55
N GLN A 469 6.89 -10.69 -17.80
CA GLN A 469 6.04 -11.86 -17.58
C GLN A 469 5.19 -12.17 -18.83
N VAL A 470 4.68 -11.14 -19.51
CA VAL A 470 4.01 -11.27 -20.80
C VAL A 470 4.98 -11.73 -21.88
N GLN A 471 6.20 -11.17 -21.94
CA GLN A 471 7.21 -11.59 -22.91
C GLN A 471 7.55 -13.08 -22.76
N ARG A 472 7.77 -13.58 -21.54
CA ARG A 472 7.98 -15.02 -21.31
C ARG A 472 6.84 -15.87 -21.84
N ARG A 473 5.58 -15.48 -21.58
CA ARG A 473 4.40 -16.17 -22.13
C ARG A 473 4.34 -16.13 -23.65
N LEU A 474 4.79 -15.04 -24.29
CA LEU A 474 4.91 -14.95 -25.75
C LEU A 474 6.04 -15.83 -26.29
N ASP A 475 7.19 -15.88 -25.61
CA ASP A 475 8.32 -16.75 -25.96
C ASP A 475 7.92 -18.24 -25.80
N GLU A 476 7.24 -18.58 -24.71
CA GLU A 476 6.65 -19.91 -24.45
C GLU A 476 5.67 -20.30 -25.58
N VAL A 477 4.69 -19.44 -25.89
CA VAL A 477 3.74 -19.67 -27.00
C VAL A 477 4.46 -19.77 -28.35
N ALA A 478 5.51 -19.00 -28.60
CA ALA A 478 6.32 -19.09 -29.82
C ALA A 478 7.05 -20.44 -29.93
N THR A 479 7.58 -20.99 -28.82
CA THR A 479 8.19 -22.34 -28.83
C THR A 479 7.15 -23.45 -29.03
N VAL A 480 5.94 -23.32 -28.47
CA VAL A 480 4.83 -24.25 -28.72
C VAL A 480 4.37 -24.18 -30.18
N ALA A 481 4.27 -22.98 -30.77
CA ALA A 481 3.92 -22.80 -32.17
C ALA A 481 5.00 -23.38 -33.11
N ALA A 482 6.28 -23.12 -32.84
CA ALA A 482 7.38 -23.66 -33.63
C ALA A 482 7.47 -25.19 -33.59
N THR A 483 7.24 -25.80 -32.42
CA THR A 483 7.19 -27.26 -32.28
C THR A 483 5.94 -27.87 -32.93
N ALA A 484 4.78 -27.22 -32.84
CA ALA A 484 3.57 -27.65 -33.54
C ALA A 484 3.74 -27.60 -35.08
N LEU A 485 4.36 -26.56 -35.62
CA LEU A 485 4.70 -26.46 -37.05
C LEU A 485 5.66 -27.58 -37.49
N ALA A 486 6.73 -27.84 -36.73
CA ALA A 486 7.66 -28.92 -37.03
C ALA A 486 7.00 -30.32 -37.01
N VAL A 487 6.02 -30.55 -36.11
CA VAL A 487 5.22 -31.79 -36.12
C VAL A 487 4.26 -31.84 -37.31
N LEU A 488 3.65 -30.71 -37.69
CA LEU A 488 2.79 -30.62 -38.87
C LEU A 488 3.56 -30.92 -40.17
N ASP A 489 4.76 -30.37 -40.34
CA ASP A 489 5.64 -30.65 -41.48
C ASP A 489 6.05 -32.13 -41.53
N GLY A 490 6.30 -32.75 -40.37
CA GLY A 490 6.52 -34.19 -40.27
C GLY A 490 5.30 -35.03 -40.72
N VAL A 491 4.08 -34.56 -40.43
CA VAL A 491 2.82 -35.21 -40.85
C VAL A 491 2.57 -35.00 -42.35
N THR A 492 2.76 -33.80 -42.90
CA THR A 492 2.58 -33.53 -44.34
C THR A 492 3.60 -34.30 -45.17
N GLN A 493 4.86 -34.41 -44.71
CA GLN A 493 5.87 -35.23 -45.37
C GLN A 493 5.51 -36.72 -45.36
N GLU A 494 5.17 -37.30 -44.21
CA GLU A 494 4.84 -38.74 -44.13
C GLU A 494 3.53 -39.09 -44.84
N THR A 495 2.51 -38.22 -44.81
CA THR A 495 1.28 -38.44 -45.59
C THR A 495 1.54 -38.36 -47.09
N ALA A 496 2.34 -37.40 -47.57
CA ALA A 496 2.74 -37.33 -48.98
C ALA A 496 3.51 -38.58 -49.43
N VAL A 497 4.49 -39.05 -48.65
CA VAL A 497 5.24 -40.29 -48.97
C VAL A 497 4.33 -41.52 -48.91
N THR A 498 3.36 -41.57 -47.98
CA THR A 498 2.37 -42.65 -47.90
C THR A 498 1.44 -42.66 -49.12
N LEU A 499 0.95 -41.49 -49.57
CA LEU A 499 0.12 -41.36 -50.77
C LEU A 499 0.88 -41.78 -52.05
N VAL A 500 2.17 -41.47 -52.15
CA VAL A 500 3.01 -41.96 -53.26
C VAL A 500 3.13 -43.49 -53.24
N HIS A 501 3.31 -44.11 -52.08
CA HIS A 501 3.34 -45.58 -51.96
C HIS A 501 1.99 -46.22 -52.28
N LEU A 502 0.88 -45.65 -51.82
CA LEU A 502 -0.47 -46.11 -52.16
C LEU A 502 -0.74 -46.01 -53.66
N ARG A 503 -0.30 -44.91 -54.32
CA ARG A 503 -0.39 -44.77 -55.78
C ARG A 503 0.48 -45.79 -56.51
N GLN A 504 1.70 -46.07 -56.04
CA GLN A 504 2.55 -47.12 -56.62
C GLN A 504 1.92 -48.51 -56.50
N VAL A 505 1.33 -48.84 -55.34
CA VAL A 505 0.60 -50.11 -55.15
C VAL A 505 -0.63 -50.17 -56.05
N ALA A 506 -1.46 -49.12 -56.11
CA ALA A 506 -2.66 -49.09 -56.95
C ALA A 506 -2.37 -49.25 -58.45
N VAL A 507 -1.25 -48.69 -58.93
CA VAL A 507 -0.77 -48.89 -60.31
C VAL A 507 -0.26 -50.32 -60.52
N ALA A 508 0.43 -50.91 -59.54
CA ALA A 508 0.91 -52.29 -59.61
C ALA A 508 -0.21 -53.34 -59.53
N THR A 509 -1.34 -53.04 -58.88
CA THR A 509 -2.51 -53.92 -58.78
C THR A 509 -3.54 -53.71 -59.90
N ALA A 510 -3.24 -52.90 -60.92
CA ALA A 510 -4.15 -52.69 -62.05
C ALA A 510 -4.28 -53.97 -62.90
N PRO A 511 -5.49 -54.31 -63.40
CA PRO A 511 -5.74 -55.55 -64.13
C PRO A 511 -4.99 -55.56 -65.47
N GLY A 512 -3.87 -56.28 -65.50
CA GLY A 512 -2.94 -56.37 -66.63
C GLY A 512 -1.48 -56.58 -66.22
N ALA A 513 -1.11 -56.23 -64.98
CA ALA A 513 0.24 -56.45 -64.45
C ALA A 513 0.48 -57.93 -64.06
N THR A 514 1.13 -58.71 -64.93
CA THR A 514 1.43 -60.12 -64.65
C THR A 514 2.60 -60.29 -63.68
N THR A 515 2.34 -61.06 -62.61
CA THR A 515 3.32 -61.77 -61.76
C THR A 515 4.44 -60.96 -61.10
N ASN A 516 4.22 -60.47 -59.87
CA ASN A 516 5.29 -60.29 -58.87
C ASN A 516 4.81 -60.22 -57.39
N ALA A 517 3.99 -61.19 -56.96
CA ALA A 517 3.32 -61.22 -55.64
C ALA A 517 4.26 -61.22 -54.40
N VAL A 518 5.58 -61.38 -54.58
CA VAL A 518 6.58 -61.23 -53.52
C VAL A 518 6.77 -59.74 -53.15
N GLN A 519 6.63 -58.83 -54.11
CA GLN A 519 6.93 -57.41 -53.96
C GLN A 519 5.88 -56.66 -53.11
N GLU A 520 4.61 -57.08 -53.17
CA GLU A 520 3.50 -56.52 -52.38
C GLU A 520 3.69 -56.71 -50.87
N ARG A 521 4.27 -57.85 -50.44
CA ARG A 521 4.59 -58.09 -49.03
C ARG A 521 5.64 -57.10 -48.49
N GLY A 522 6.45 -56.51 -49.36
CA GLY A 522 7.37 -55.43 -49.05
C GLY A 522 6.67 -54.07 -48.86
N SER A 523 5.77 -53.69 -49.78
CA SER A 523 5.06 -52.41 -49.71
C SER A 523 4.12 -52.32 -48.51
N VAL A 524 3.35 -53.37 -48.22
CA VAL A 524 2.47 -53.44 -47.03
C VAL A 524 3.26 -53.26 -45.73
N ARG A 525 4.45 -53.88 -45.61
CA ARG A 525 5.37 -53.69 -44.47
C ARG A 525 6.02 -52.30 -44.41
N ARG A 526 5.96 -51.50 -45.46
CA ARG A 526 6.40 -50.09 -45.47
C ARG A 526 5.25 -49.18 -45.04
N ILE A 527 4.08 -49.34 -45.65
CA ILE A 527 2.85 -48.62 -45.32
C ILE A 527 2.49 -48.79 -43.84
N ALA A 528 2.56 -50.03 -43.30
CA ALA A 528 2.31 -50.29 -41.88
C ALA A 528 3.31 -49.59 -40.93
N ARG A 529 4.55 -49.32 -41.36
CA ARG A 529 5.52 -48.52 -40.59
C ARG A 529 5.21 -47.03 -40.64
N GLN A 530 4.77 -46.52 -41.80
CA GLN A 530 4.35 -45.12 -41.95
C GLN A 530 3.07 -44.82 -41.14
N ILE A 531 2.09 -45.74 -41.15
CA ILE A 531 0.89 -45.64 -40.30
C ILE A 531 1.27 -45.55 -38.81
N LYS A 532 2.22 -46.37 -38.33
CA LYS A 532 2.74 -46.26 -36.96
C LYS A 532 3.45 -44.93 -36.68
N ARG A 533 4.19 -44.37 -37.65
CA ARG A 533 4.85 -43.06 -37.51
C ARG A 533 3.83 -41.92 -37.45
N LEU A 534 2.80 -41.96 -38.28
CA LEU A 534 1.67 -41.03 -38.24
C LEU A 534 0.86 -41.13 -36.93
N GLN A 535 0.68 -42.34 -36.38
CA GLN A 535 0.07 -42.53 -35.06
C GLN A 535 0.92 -41.91 -33.94
N LEU A 536 2.25 -42.01 -34.01
CA LEU A 536 3.16 -41.38 -33.05
C LEU A 536 3.14 -39.85 -33.14
N LEU A 537 3.16 -39.28 -34.35
CA LEU A 537 3.00 -37.84 -34.60
C LEU A 537 1.64 -37.33 -34.10
N ARG A 538 0.55 -38.09 -34.29
CA ARG A 538 -0.77 -37.79 -33.71
C ARG A 538 -0.74 -37.80 -32.17
N GLY A 539 0.02 -38.70 -31.55
CA GLY A 539 0.24 -38.71 -30.11
C GLY A 539 0.96 -37.47 -29.60
N GLN A 540 1.99 -37.01 -30.33
CA GLN A 540 2.71 -35.77 -30.02
C GLN A 540 1.83 -34.52 -30.17
N LEU A 541 1.00 -34.44 -31.23
CA LEU A 541 -0.03 -33.40 -31.39
C LEU A 541 -1.05 -33.41 -30.23
N GLY A 542 -1.49 -34.60 -29.78
CA GLY A 542 -2.37 -34.73 -28.62
C GLY A 542 -1.72 -34.23 -27.32
N ALA A 543 -0.44 -34.55 -27.09
CA ALA A 543 0.30 -34.06 -25.93
C ALA A 543 0.47 -32.53 -25.95
N LEU A 544 0.82 -31.94 -27.10
CA LEU A 544 0.89 -30.48 -27.28
C LEU A 544 -0.47 -29.81 -27.06
N SER A 545 -1.56 -30.41 -27.55
CA SER A 545 -2.93 -29.92 -27.31
C SER A 545 -3.33 -29.99 -25.84
N SER A 546 -2.88 -31.01 -25.10
CA SER A 546 -3.13 -31.12 -23.66
C SER A 546 -2.31 -30.11 -22.85
N ALA A 547 -1.07 -29.85 -23.25
CA ALA A 547 -0.22 -28.83 -22.62
C ALA A 547 -0.76 -27.40 -22.85
N ALA A 548 -1.26 -27.11 -24.06
CA ALA A 548 -1.85 -25.81 -24.38
C ALA A 548 -3.21 -25.55 -23.71
N GLY A 549 -3.94 -26.60 -23.32
CA GLY A 549 -5.27 -26.49 -22.71
C GLY A 549 -5.31 -26.53 -21.17
N GLY A 550 -4.25 -27.01 -20.51
CA GLY A 550 -4.30 -27.33 -19.07
C GLY A 550 -4.33 -26.13 -18.11
N ASP A 551 -3.67 -25.02 -18.45
CA ASP A 551 -3.37 -23.94 -17.51
C ASP A 551 -4.35 -22.75 -17.55
N ALA A 552 -5.34 -22.77 -18.45
CA ALA A 552 -6.27 -21.65 -18.65
C ALA A 552 -7.13 -21.36 -17.40
N ASP A 553 -7.72 -22.40 -16.81
CA ASP A 553 -8.63 -22.27 -15.66
C ASP A 553 -7.88 -22.26 -14.31
N GLY A 554 -6.65 -22.79 -14.25
CA GLY A 554 -5.84 -22.81 -13.02
C GLY A 554 -5.25 -21.45 -12.64
N ALA A 555 -4.98 -20.58 -13.62
CA ALA A 555 -4.28 -19.32 -13.41
C ALA A 555 -5.12 -18.20 -12.76
N ALA A 556 -6.44 -18.39 -12.59
CA ALA A 556 -7.35 -17.36 -12.07
C ALA A 556 -7.36 -17.23 -10.53
N ASN A 557 -7.00 -18.30 -9.80
CA ASN A 557 -7.10 -18.37 -8.32
C ASN A 557 -5.73 -18.49 -7.62
N ALA A 558 -4.61 -18.35 -8.33
CA ALA A 558 -3.26 -18.64 -7.81
C ALA A 558 -2.46 -17.40 -7.34
N ASP A 559 -3.04 -16.21 -7.36
CA ASP A 559 -2.43 -14.95 -6.87
C ASP A 559 -3.04 -14.47 -5.52
N ALA A 560 -3.79 -15.35 -4.83
CA ALA A 560 -4.25 -15.14 -3.45
C ALA A 560 -3.39 -15.95 -2.46
N ASP A 561 -3.13 -15.35 -1.29
CA ASP A 561 -2.50 -15.95 -0.11
C ASP A 561 -1.13 -16.62 -0.27
N THR A 562 -0.07 -15.81 -0.35
CA THR A 562 1.17 -16.10 0.41
C THR A 562 1.90 -14.84 0.86
N ASP A 563 1.48 -14.24 1.97
CA ASP A 563 2.36 -13.47 2.86
C ASP A 563 1.91 -13.69 4.32
N PRO A 564 2.80 -14.03 5.28
CA PRO A 564 2.44 -14.41 6.65
C PRO A 564 2.42 -13.25 7.65
N ASP A 565 1.97 -13.56 8.87
CA ASP A 565 2.13 -12.77 10.12
C ASP A 565 1.46 -11.39 10.20
N ALA A 566 0.17 -11.41 10.56
CA ALA A 566 -0.51 -10.30 11.24
C ALA A 566 -1.35 -10.83 12.43
N GLY A 567 -0.73 -10.91 13.62
CA GLY A 567 -1.43 -11.21 14.88
C GLY A 567 -2.14 -9.96 15.43
N GLY A 568 -3.41 -10.09 15.82
CA GLY A 568 -4.31 -8.97 16.18
C GLY A 568 -4.63 -8.81 17.69
N GLN A 569 -5.83 -8.27 17.97
CA GLN A 569 -6.06 -6.94 18.59
C GLN A 569 -5.68 -6.73 20.09
N SER A 570 -5.83 -5.51 20.71
CA SER A 570 -5.65 -5.13 22.17
C SER A 570 -6.83 -4.41 22.88
N PRO A 571 -7.03 -4.59 24.22
CA PRO A 571 -7.95 -3.85 25.09
C PRO A 571 -7.23 -2.58 25.64
N ALA A 572 -7.79 -1.69 26.48
CA ALA A 572 -8.66 -1.79 27.67
C ALA A 572 -7.91 -2.25 28.94
N ARG A 573 -8.09 -1.64 30.12
CA ARG A 573 -8.92 -0.49 30.59
C ARG A 573 -8.12 0.22 31.72
N ALA A 574 -8.35 1.47 32.13
CA ALA A 574 -9.31 2.51 31.72
C ALA A 574 -8.54 3.88 31.67
N ASP A 575 -8.94 5.08 32.12
CA ASP A 575 -10.16 5.59 32.80
C ASP A 575 -10.26 7.14 32.68
N GLY A 576 -11.36 7.73 33.16
CA GLY A 576 -11.61 9.19 33.24
C GLY A 576 -12.33 9.76 32.01
N SER A 577 -13.50 10.41 32.07
CA SER A 577 -14.03 11.45 32.98
C SER A 577 -13.42 12.84 32.79
N HIS A 578 -14.04 13.68 31.94
CA HIS A 578 -14.71 14.90 32.41
C HIS A 578 -15.57 15.59 31.34
N ASP A 579 -16.38 16.54 31.81
CA ASP A 579 -17.43 17.28 31.13
C ASP A 579 -16.89 18.43 30.24
N SER A 580 -17.65 18.83 29.21
CA SER A 580 -18.09 20.25 29.05
C SER A 580 -18.97 20.52 27.83
N SER A 581 -20.13 21.13 28.12
CA SER A 581 -20.91 22.15 27.39
C SER A 581 -20.90 22.25 25.85
N ALA A 582 -22.12 22.34 25.30
CA ALA A 582 -22.42 22.63 23.90
C ALA A 582 -22.34 24.13 23.51
N ALA A 583 -22.18 24.36 22.19
CA ALA A 583 -22.88 25.38 21.40
C ALA A 583 -22.83 24.92 19.92
N CYS A 584 -23.93 24.66 19.21
CA CYS A 584 -25.01 25.57 18.76
C CYS A 584 -24.56 26.66 17.79
N ALA A 585 -24.31 26.27 16.53
CA ALA A 585 -24.39 27.15 15.36
C ALA A 585 -24.86 26.34 14.15
N ALA A 586 -26.15 26.41 13.81
CA ALA A 586 -26.65 25.97 12.51
C ALA A 586 -26.54 27.14 11.53
N PHE A 587 -26.06 26.89 10.31
CA PHE A 587 -26.10 27.86 9.23
C PHE A 587 -26.80 27.24 8.02
N GLN A 588 -27.75 27.96 7.45
CA GLN A 588 -28.58 27.48 6.34
C GLN A 588 -27.88 27.76 5.01
N LEU A 589 -28.07 26.86 4.04
CA LEU A 589 -27.76 27.11 2.64
C LEU A 589 -29.00 27.77 2.00
N GLU A 590 -28.94 29.09 1.79
CA GLU A 590 -29.91 29.76 0.93
C GLU A 590 -29.52 29.55 -0.54
N THR A 591 -30.45 29.00 -1.32
CA THR A 591 -30.35 28.88 -2.77
C THR A 591 -30.74 30.20 -3.42
N VAL A 592 -29.89 30.75 -4.30
CA VAL A 592 -30.19 31.96 -5.08
C VAL A 592 -30.14 31.64 -6.58
N ASP A 593 -31.21 31.00 -7.05
CA ASP A 593 -31.60 30.95 -8.46
C ASP A 593 -32.84 31.81 -8.65
N ASP A 594 -32.69 33.07 -9.10
CA ASP A 594 -33.66 33.80 -9.94
C ASP A 594 -33.19 35.25 -10.22
N ALA A 595 -32.57 35.49 -11.38
CA ALA A 595 -32.23 36.84 -11.85
C ALA A 595 -32.10 36.99 -13.38
N VAL A 596 -32.74 36.13 -14.18
CA VAL A 596 -32.71 36.23 -15.66
C VAL A 596 -34.03 36.76 -16.20
N THR A 597 -34.12 38.07 -16.44
CA THR A 597 -34.76 38.72 -17.61
C THR A 597 -34.88 40.24 -17.40
N ARG A 598 -34.96 40.99 -18.53
CA ARG A 598 -35.12 42.46 -18.63
C ARG A 598 -33.84 43.23 -18.26
N THR A 599 -33.44 44.31 -18.95
CA THR A 599 -34.00 45.03 -20.11
C THR A 599 -32.99 45.18 -21.25
N ALA A 600 -33.44 45.59 -22.43
CA ALA A 600 -32.65 45.62 -23.66
C ALA A 600 -32.05 47.01 -24.00
N GLY A 601 -30.91 46.97 -24.72
CA GLY A 601 -30.70 47.79 -25.92
C GLY A 601 -29.76 48.99 -25.83
N TRP A 602 -29.28 49.40 -27.03
CA TRP A 602 -28.44 50.58 -27.33
C TRP A 602 -27.03 50.54 -26.69
N GLY A 603 -25.91 50.85 -27.36
CA GLY A 603 -25.62 51.16 -28.77
C GLY A 603 -24.09 51.18 -28.99
N PRO A 604 -23.56 51.26 -30.23
CA PRO A 604 -22.11 51.22 -30.48
C PRO A 604 -21.39 52.52 -30.09
N PRO A 605 -20.06 52.48 -29.82
CA PRO A 605 -19.26 53.64 -29.44
C PRO A 605 -18.80 54.49 -30.63
N ASN A 606 -18.42 55.74 -30.33
CA ASN A 606 -17.46 56.53 -31.11
C ASN A 606 -16.03 56.23 -30.64
#